data_AF-A0A645HGE4-F1
#
_entry.id   AF-A0A645HGE4-F1
#
_cell.length_a   1.000
_cell.length_b   1.000
_cell.length_c   1.000
_cell.angle_alpha   90.00
_cell.angle_beta   90.00
_cell.angle_gamma   90.00
#
_symmetry.space_group_name_H-M   'P 1'
#
loop_
_entity.id
_entity.type
_entity.pdbx_description
1 polymer ?
#
loop_
_entity_poly.entity_id
_entity_poly.type
_entity_poly.pdbx_seq_one_letter_code
_entity_poly.pdbx_strand_id
1 'polypeptide(L)'
;MEQKIERDRFTDGIPRLYQSSKVFTQNDWERMRVQWTKKTVSDFTGPFIEFLNENSLFPRPYDQENGLWTASCPNVSKHPLMLNVVEEQFGCGWCRKKGGLAELKEWMEEIERFKNK
;
A
#
# COMPACT_ATOMS: atom_id res chain seq x y z
N MET A 1 21.04 20.01 -29.46
CA MET A 1 20.79 18.57 -29.70
C MET A 1 21.13 17.79 -28.43
N GLU A 2 20.57 18.17 -27.28
CA GLU A 2 20.97 17.63 -25.96
C GLU A 2 19.81 16.96 -25.21
N GLN A 3 18.55 17.32 -25.54
CA GLN A 3 17.36 16.75 -24.88
C GLN A 3 17.08 15.27 -25.23
N LYS A 4 17.64 14.74 -26.32
CA LYS A 4 17.43 13.32 -26.70
C LYS A 4 18.27 12.35 -25.86
N ILE A 5 19.47 12.75 -25.45
CA ILE A 5 20.43 11.87 -24.77
C ILE A 5 19.97 11.55 -23.33
N GLU A 6 19.27 12.47 -22.68
CA GLU A 6 18.74 12.23 -21.33
C GLU A 6 17.53 11.31 -21.30
N ARG A 7 16.61 11.36 -22.27
CA ARG A 7 15.44 10.46 -22.29
C ARG A 7 15.84 9.00 -22.47
N ASP A 8 16.90 8.72 -23.23
CA ASP A 8 17.38 7.35 -23.43
C ASP A 8 18.07 6.77 -22.18
N ARG A 9 18.52 7.62 -21.23
CA ARG A 9 19.11 7.15 -19.98
C ARG A 9 18.10 6.64 -18.98
N PHE A 10 16.80 6.87 -19.15
CA PHE A 10 15.80 6.43 -18.18
C PHE A 10 14.78 5.47 -18.82
N THR A 11 14.31 4.48 -18.06
CA THR A 11 13.08 3.71 -18.34
C THR A 11 12.20 3.87 -17.10
N ASP A 12 11.02 4.47 -17.23
CA ASP A 12 10.10 4.74 -16.11
C ASP A 12 10.74 5.52 -14.94
N GLY A 13 11.66 6.44 -15.23
CA GLY A 13 12.39 7.22 -14.23
C GLY A 13 13.60 6.51 -13.61
N ILE A 14 13.91 5.29 -14.05
CA ILE A 14 15.04 4.50 -13.55
C ILE A 14 16.27 4.66 -14.48
N PRO A 15 17.44 5.14 -13.99
CA PRO A 15 18.62 5.41 -14.83
C PRO A 15 19.34 4.14 -15.30
N ARG A 16 19.48 3.91 -16.61
CA ARG A 16 20.15 2.77 -17.28
C ARG A 16 21.67 2.76 -17.05
N LEU A 17 22.08 2.43 -15.83
CA LEU A 17 23.48 2.44 -15.40
C LEU A 17 24.38 1.44 -16.17
N TYR A 18 23.80 0.45 -16.85
CA TYR A 18 24.57 -0.59 -17.58
C TYR A 18 25.17 -0.10 -18.90
N GLN A 19 24.64 0.97 -19.51
CA GLN A 19 25.17 1.47 -20.78
C GLN A 19 26.49 2.24 -20.61
N SER A 20 26.77 2.73 -19.42
CA SER A 20 27.95 3.54 -19.10
C SER A 20 28.90 2.86 -18.11
N SER A 21 28.61 1.64 -17.68
CA SER A 21 29.39 0.93 -16.66
C SER A 21 30.15 -0.25 -17.25
N LYS A 22 31.40 -0.43 -16.82
CA LYS A 22 32.20 -1.65 -17.11
C LYS A 22 31.97 -2.77 -16.09
N VAL A 23 31.28 -2.45 -14.99
CA VAL A 23 31.08 -3.35 -13.84
C VAL A 23 29.63 -3.84 -13.77
N PHE A 24 28.69 -3.00 -14.23
CA PHE A 24 27.26 -3.23 -14.08
C PHE A 24 26.67 -3.71 -15.40
N THR A 25 26.24 -4.97 -15.44
CA THR A 25 25.79 -5.62 -16.68
C THR A 25 24.30 -5.40 -16.94
N GLN A 26 23.86 -5.76 -18.15
CA GLN A 26 22.43 -5.77 -18.49
C GLN A 26 21.63 -6.73 -17.59
N ASN A 27 22.24 -7.84 -17.12
CA ASN A 27 21.57 -8.75 -16.20
C ASN A 27 21.41 -8.16 -14.79
N ASP A 28 22.42 -7.42 -14.30
CA ASP A 28 22.31 -6.70 -13.02
C ASP A 28 21.22 -5.63 -13.10
N TRP A 29 21.13 -4.95 -14.24
CA TRP A 29 20.07 -4.02 -14.55
C TRP A 29 18.68 -4.65 -14.52
N GLU A 30 18.50 -5.81 -15.17
CA GLU A 30 17.20 -6.50 -15.16
C GLU A 30 16.81 -6.97 -13.76
N ARG A 31 17.77 -7.45 -12.96
CA ARG A 31 17.53 -7.84 -11.56
C ARG A 31 17.11 -6.65 -10.71
N MET A 32 17.81 -5.53 -10.82
CA MET A 32 17.47 -4.30 -10.09
C MET A 32 16.16 -3.71 -10.57
N ARG A 33 15.90 -3.72 -11.89
CA ARG A 33 14.62 -3.32 -12.46
C ARG A 33 13.53 -4.18 -11.87
N VAL A 34 13.60 -5.51 -11.94
CA VAL A 34 12.59 -6.41 -11.35
C VAL A 34 12.42 -6.17 -9.85
N GLN A 35 13.46 -5.80 -9.11
CA GLN A 35 13.35 -5.46 -7.69
C GLN A 35 12.66 -4.10 -7.44
N TRP A 36 12.89 -3.11 -8.30
CA TRP A 36 12.31 -1.76 -8.21
C TRP A 36 10.94 -1.64 -8.89
N THR A 37 10.69 -2.48 -9.89
CA THR A 37 9.43 -2.69 -10.60
C THR A 37 8.72 -3.94 -10.10
N LYS A 38 9.18 -4.54 -8.97
CA LYS A 38 8.39 -5.52 -8.23
C LYS A 38 7.18 -4.72 -7.82
N LYS A 39 6.16 -4.78 -8.67
CA LYS A 39 4.86 -4.20 -8.46
C LYS A 39 4.46 -4.74 -7.11
N THR A 40 4.48 -3.80 -6.21
CA THR A 40 3.85 -3.84 -4.93
C THR A 40 2.51 -4.56 -5.07
N VAL A 41 2.04 -5.18 -3.99
CA VAL A 41 0.63 -5.60 -3.85
C VAL A 41 -0.34 -4.37 -3.91
N SER A 42 0.08 -3.23 -4.48
CA SER A 42 -0.70 -2.04 -4.81
C SER A 42 -1.91 -2.33 -5.68
N ASP A 43 -1.92 -3.47 -6.38
CA ASP A 43 -3.02 -3.88 -7.25
C ASP A 43 -3.99 -4.84 -6.53
N PHE A 44 -3.83 -5.09 -5.22
CA PHE A 44 -4.81 -5.89 -4.47
C PHE A 44 -6.12 -5.11 -4.37
N THR A 45 -7.09 -5.59 -5.13
CA THR A 45 -8.48 -5.17 -5.08
C THR A 45 -9.29 -6.30 -4.47
N GLY A 46 -10.04 -5.99 -3.43
CA GLY A 46 -10.93 -6.93 -2.77
C GLY A 46 -11.94 -6.18 -1.90
N PRO A 47 -13.01 -6.85 -1.45
CA PRO A 47 -14.12 -6.18 -0.74
C PRO A 47 -13.66 -5.37 0.48
N PHE A 48 -12.62 -5.85 1.16
CA PHE A 48 -12.04 -5.17 2.32
C PHE A 48 -11.37 -3.84 1.95
N ILE A 49 -10.55 -3.82 0.89
CA ILE A 49 -9.84 -2.61 0.44
C ILE A 49 -10.80 -1.62 -0.21
N GLU A 50 -11.78 -2.11 -0.99
CA GLU A 50 -12.82 -1.28 -1.59
C GLU A 50 -13.64 -0.55 -0.51
N PHE A 51 -14.12 -1.29 0.49
CA PHE A 51 -14.86 -0.71 1.62
C PHE A 51 -14.06 0.37 2.35
N LEU A 52 -12.78 0.12 2.63
CA LEU A 52 -11.92 1.09 3.31
C LEU A 52 -11.70 2.36 2.47
N ASN A 53 -11.57 2.24 1.15
CA ASN A 53 -11.45 3.38 0.25
C ASN A 53 -12.75 4.20 0.18
N GLU A 54 -13.90 3.53 0.03
CA GLU A 54 -15.23 4.18 0.03
C GLU A 54 -15.47 4.99 1.30
N ASN A 55 -14.98 4.50 2.44
CA ASN A 55 -15.11 5.14 3.74
C ASN A 55 -13.95 6.10 4.07
N SER A 56 -13.13 6.48 3.09
CA SER A 56 -12.01 7.43 3.27
C SER A 56 -11.04 7.03 4.39
N LEU A 57 -10.79 5.72 4.54
CA LEU A 57 -9.82 5.19 5.50
C LEU A 57 -8.43 5.01 4.90
N PHE A 58 -8.22 5.29 3.61
CA PHE A 58 -6.90 5.37 2.96
C PHE A 58 -5.98 4.16 3.20
N PRO A 59 -6.39 2.93 2.84
CA PRO A 59 -5.58 1.74 2.99
C PRO A 59 -4.28 1.80 2.16
N ARG A 60 -3.16 1.34 2.74
CA ARG A 60 -1.84 1.27 2.11
C ARG A 60 -1.11 -0.02 2.50
N PRO A 61 -0.41 -0.69 1.57
CA PRO A 61 0.38 -1.86 1.90
C PRO A 61 1.52 -1.51 2.87
N TYR A 62 1.73 -2.36 3.87
CA TYR A 62 2.80 -2.23 4.87
C TYR A 62 3.84 -3.35 4.74
N ASP A 63 3.38 -4.59 4.71
CA ASP A 63 4.21 -5.77 4.44
C ASP A 63 3.48 -6.65 3.41
N GLN A 64 4.02 -6.62 2.20
CA GLN A 64 3.38 -7.21 1.03
C GLN A 64 3.48 -8.73 1.01
N GLU A 65 4.54 -9.30 1.57
CA GLU A 65 4.76 -10.75 1.58
C GLU A 65 3.74 -11.43 2.50
N ASN A 66 3.33 -10.74 3.56
CA ASN A 66 2.40 -11.23 4.57
C ASN A 66 0.97 -10.69 4.41
N GLY A 67 0.67 -9.95 3.33
CA GLY A 67 -0.65 -9.37 3.11
C GLY A 67 -1.05 -8.30 4.15
N LEU A 68 -0.08 -7.69 4.82
CA LEU A 68 -0.33 -6.69 5.86
C LEU A 68 -0.46 -5.29 5.28
N TRP A 69 -1.51 -4.62 5.70
CA TRP A 69 -1.84 -3.26 5.28
C TRP A 69 -2.08 -2.38 6.50
N THR A 70 -2.06 -1.07 6.27
CA THR A 70 -2.43 -0.06 7.25
C THR A 70 -3.51 0.85 6.66
N ALA A 71 -4.40 1.35 7.50
CA ALA A 71 -5.38 2.36 7.15
C ALA A 71 -5.51 3.38 8.29
N SER A 72 -6.22 4.47 8.03
CA SER A 72 -6.64 5.43 9.05
C SER A 72 -7.67 4.79 9.96
N CYS A 73 -7.58 5.04 11.28
CA CYS A 73 -8.61 4.56 12.18
C CYS A 73 -9.93 5.36 11.99
N PRO A 74 -11.09 4.68 11.95
CA PRO A 74 -12.39 5.34 11.79
C PRO A 74 -12.81 6.21 13.00
N ASN A 75 -12.26 5.92 14.18
CA ASN A 75 -12.57 6.69 15.40
C ASN A 75 -11.82 8.03 15.43
N VAL A 76 -10.49 8.00 15.26
CA VAL A 76 -9.61 9.18 15.25
C VAL A 76 -8.42 8.97 14.31
N SER A 77 -7.90 10.04 13.70
CA SER A 77 -6.79 9.96 12.73
C SER A 77 -5.40 9.72 13.33
N LYS A 78 -5.27 9.65 14.67
CA LYS A 78 -3.97 9.67 15.35
C LYS A 78 -3.24 8.31 15.37
N HIS A 79 -3.94 7.22 15.12
CA HIS A 79 -3.34 5.88 15.15
C HIS A 79 -3.81 5.01 14.00
N PRO A 80 -2.95 4.09 13.53
CA PRO A 80 -3.26 3.25 12.38
C PRO A 80 -4.25 2.13 12.75
N LEU A 81 -5.03 1.75 11.76
CA LEU A 81 -5.75 0.49 11.67
C LEU A 81 -4.83 -0.51 10.97
N MET A 82 -4.47 -1.61 11.64
CA MET A 82 -3.71 -2.70 11.03
C MET A 82 -4.68 -3.65 10.31
N LEU A 83 -4.26 -4.20 9.19
CA LEU A 83 -5.09 -5.03 8.32
C LEU A 83 -4.27 -6.24 7.86
N ASN A 84 -4.93 -7.39 7.73
CA ASN A 84 -4.47 -8.50 6.92
C ASN A 84 -5.50 -8.69 5.80
N VAL A 85 -5.12 -8.38 4.57
CA VAL A 85 -6.04 -8.42 3.43
C VAL A 85 -6.30 -9.84 2.91
N VAL A 86 -5.42 -10.79 3.23
CA VAL A 86 -5.58 -12.20 2.87
C VAL A 86 -6.56 -12.88 3.82
N GLU A 87 -6.47 -12.55 5.11
CA GLU A 87 -7.37 -13.08 6.15
C GLU A 87 -8.65 -12.26 6.30
N GLU A 88 -8.76 -11.12 5.61
CA GLU A 88 -9.85 -10.14 5.73
C GLU A 88 -10.09 -9.66 7.17
N GLN A 89 -9.01 -9.42 7.90
CA GLN A 89 -9.05 -9.01 9.31
C GLN A 89 -8.49 -7.61 9.52
N PHE A 90 -9.02 -6.93 10.54
CA PHE A 90 -8.47 -5.67 11.05
C PHE A 90 -8.14 -5.75 12.54
N GLY A 91 -7.26 -4.86 12.98
CA GLY A 91 -6.97 -4.61 14.37
C GLY A 91 -6.56 -3.16 14.63
N CYS A 92 -7.13 -2.55 15.65
CA CYS A 92 -6.71 -1.25 16.17
C CYS A 92 -6.30 -1.38 17.63
N GLY A 93 -4.99 -1.36 17.90
CA GLY A 93 -4.45 -1.51 19.26
C GLY A 93 -4.94 -0.45 20.25
N TRP A 94 -5.08 0.80 19.81
CA TRP A 94 -5.52 1.91 20.66
C TRP A 94 -6.99 1.83 21.04
N CYS A 95 -7.89 1.62 20.08
CA CYS A 95 -9.31 1.43 20.34
C CYS A 95 -9.68 0.05 20.89
N ARG A 96 -8.73 -0.89 20.94
CA ARG A 96 -8.94 -2.29 21.39
C ARG A 96 -10.07 -2.99 20.62
N LYS A 97 -10.17 -2.71 19.33
CA LYS A 97 -11.15 -3.30 18.40
C LYS A 97 -10.42 -4.13 17.35
N LYS A 98 -11.00 -5.27 16.97
CA LYS A 98 -10.50 -6.20 15.95
C LYS A 98 -11.66 -7.03 15.42
N GLY A 99 -11.51 -7.62 14.25
CA GLY A 99 -12.52 -8.48 13.64
C GLY A 99 -12.38 -8.51 12.12
N GLY A 100 -13.42 -8.96 11.43
CA GLY A 100 -13.53 -8.89 9.98
C GLY A 100 -14.33 -7.66 9.52
N LEU A 101 -14.88 -7.75 8.31
CA LEU A 101 -15.57 -6.62 7.67
C LEU A 101 -16.89 -6.26 8.35
N ALA A 102 -17.61 -7.26 8.85
CA ALA A 102 -18.87 -7.05 9.56
C ALA A 102 -18.63 -6.26 10.86
N GLU A 103 -17.66 -6.69 11.67
CA GLU A 103 -17.32 -6.02 12.92
C GLU A 103 -16.76 -4.61 12.70
N LEU A 104 -16.06 -4.38 11.58
CA LEU A 104 -15.61 -3.04 11.21
C LEU A 104 -16.80 -2.12 10.90
N LYS A 105 -17.77 -2.59 10.11
CA LYS A 105 -19.00 -1.85 9.79
C LYS A 105 -19.79 -1.51 11.04
N GLU A 106 -20.05 -2.50 11.89
CA GLU A 106 -20.75 -2.28 13.17
C GLU A 106 -20.03 -1.26 14.05
N TRP A 107 -18.70 -1.35 14.13
CA TRP A 107 -17.92 -0.40 14.91
C TRP A 107 -17.97 1.03 14.34
N MET A 108 -17.98 1.19 13.01
CA MET A 108 -18.15 2.50 12.38
C MET A 108 -19.53 3.11 12.67
N GLU A 109 -20.59 2.31 12.62
CA GLU A 109 -21.93 2.75 13.02
C GLU A 109 -22.00 3.14 14.52
N GLU A 110 -21.32 2.40 15.40
CA GLU A 110 -21.17 2.81 16.80
C GLU A 110 -20.55 4.21 16.90
N ILE A 111 -19.42 4.46 16.23
CA ILE A 111 -18.73 5.76 16.25
C ILE A 111 -19.65 6.89 15.79
N GLU A 112 -20.38 6.70 14.69
CA GLU A 112 -21.31 7.72 14.18
C GLU A 112 -22.44 8.02 15.18
N ARG A 113 -23.00 7.00 15.81
CA ARG A 113 -24.02 7.17 16.86
C ARG A 113 -23.52 7.96 18.07
N PHE A 114 -22.22 7.88 18.39
CA PHE A 114 -21.62 8.66 19.47
C PHE A 114 -21.24 10.09 19.06
N LYS A 115 -20.91 10.33 17.78
CA LYS A 115 -20.62 11.69 17.26
C LYS A 115 -21.88 12.57 17.16
N ASN A 116 -23.04 11.95 16.97
CA ASN A 116 -24.33 12.63 16.80
C ASN A 116 -25.12 12.82 18.12
N LYS A 117 -24.49 12.57 19.27
CA LYS A 117 -25.04 12.83 20.61
C LYS A 117 -24.32 14.01 21.24
#